data_AF-A0A4Y3VDI1-F1
#
_entry.id   AF-A0A4Y3VDI1-F1
#
_cell.length_a   1.000
_cell.length_b   1.000
_cell.length_c   1.000
_cell.angle_alpha   90.00
_cell.angle_beta   90.00
_cell.angle_gamma   90.00
#
_symmetry.space_group_name_H-M   'P 1'
#
loop_
_entity.id
_entity.type
_entity.pdbx_description
1 polymer ?
#
loop_
_entity_poly.entity_id
_entity_poly.type
_entity_poly.pdbx_seq_one_letter_code
_entity_poly.pdbx_strand_id
1 'polypeptide(L)'
;MDAVRLILTSRRALAGSGEVAEIMTEVWQAQALAQAIGSRLAVFGPPELRGEALGLTELAGRGCGVLDAPELAPGELRAAQLTELGDARQALLYLGSLLGEVGIALVGITCAAPDEGTYWQCMEAIDAADESRDRVLEMLRKLADREQTVPAREAG
;
A
#
# COMPACT_ATOMS: atom_id res chain seq x y z
N MET A 1 14.10 5.47 5.80
CA MET A 1 13.80 4.10 6.23
C MET A 1 13.43 3.25 5.01
N ASP A 2 13.66 1.94 5.06
CA ASP A 2 13.30 1.00 4.00
C ASP A 2 11.80 0.67 3.98
N ALA A 3 11.29 0.30 2.80
CA ALA A 3 9.88 0.01 2.59
C ALA A 3 9.35 -1.13 3.47
N VAL A 4 10.09 -2.24 3.60
CA VAL A 4 9.64 -3.42 4.36
C VAL A 4 9.46 -3.06 5.83
N ARG A 5 10.41 -2.32 6.42
CA ARG A 5 10.32 -1.88 7.81
C ARG A 5 9.13 -0.94 8.05
N LEU A 6 8.87 -0.01 7.14
CA LEU A 6 7.71 0.88 7.24
C LEU A 6 6.39 0.12 7.11
N ILE A 7 6.30 -0.84 6.17
CA ILE A 7 5.12 -1.69 6.02
C ILE A 7 4.87 -2.50 7.29
N LEU A 8 5.90 -3.14 7.85
CA LEU A 8 5.78 -3.89 9.10
C LEU A 8 5.36 -2.99 10.27
N THR A 9 5.80 -1.73 10.27
CA THR A 9 5.38 -0.74 11.27
C THR A 9 3.90 -0.43 11.11
N SER A 10 3.42 -0.16 9.89
CA SER A 10 1.99 0.06 9.61
C SER A 10 1.13 -1.14 9.99
N ARG A 11 1.55 -2.37 9.68
CA ARG A 11 0.80 -3.59 10.04
C ARG A 11 0.65 -3.74 11.56
N ARG A 12 1.72 -3.52 12.31
CA ARG A 12 1.67 -3.59 13.78
C ARG A 12 0.78 -2.51 14.37
N ALA A 13 0.84 -1.30 13.82
CA ALA A 13 0.02 -0.20 14.30
C ALA A 13 -1.47 -0.46 14.00
N LEU A 14 -1.81 -0.85 12.76
CA LEU A 14 -3.17 -1.23 12.38
C LEU A 14 -3.74 -2.37 13.24
N ALA A 15 -2.94 -3.41 13.52
CA ALA A 15 -3.34 -4.52 14.39
C ALA A 15 -3.45 -4.13 15.87
N GLY A 16 -2.81 -3.04 16.28
CA GLY A 16 -2.85 -2.50 17.64
C GLY A 16 -3.94 -1.46 17.86
N SER A 17 -4.56 -0.93 16.80
CA SER A 17 -5.63 0.06 16.87
C SER A 17 -6.90 -0.56 17.46
N GLY A 18 -7.48 0.10 18.46
CA GLY A 18 -8.72 -0.34 19.11
C GLY A 18 -9.93 0.49 18.72
N GLU A 19 -9.71 1.78 18.46
CA GLU A 19 -10.78 2.74 18.15
C GLU A 19 -10.87 3.00 16.64
N VAL A 20 -12.07 3.33 16.16
CA VAL A 20 -12.33 3.62 14.74
C VAL A 20 -11.41 4.73 14.21
N ALA A 21 -11.23 5.81 14.97
CA ALA A 21 -10.36 6.92 14.55
C ALA A 21 -8.88 6.50 14.39
N GLU A 22 -8.39 5.60 15.25
CA GLU A 22 -7.04 5.05 15.15
C GLU A 22 -6.92 4.16 13.92
N ILE A 23 -7.92 3.31 13.65
CA ILE A 23 -7.95 2.47 12.46
C ILE A 23 -7.95 3.34 11.19
N MET A 24 -8.79 4.38 11.13
CA MET A 24 -8.87 5.29 9.98
C MET A 24 -7.54 6.02 9.73
N THR A 25 -6.86 6.45 10.80
CA THR A 25 -5.51 7.03 10.70
C THR A 25 -4.49 6.04 10.13
N GLU A 26 -4.53 4.79 10.62
CA GLU A 26 -3.61 3.74 10.17
C GLU A 26 -3.88 3.27 8.73
N VAL A 27 -5.15 3.23 8.31
CA VAL A 27 -5.55 3.00 6.92
C VAL A 27 -5.01 4.12 6.03
N TRP A 28 -5.21 5.39 6.42
CA TRP A 28 -4.70 6.52 5.66
C TRP A 28 -3.18 6.45 5.50
N GLN A 29 -2.45 6.15 6.58
CA GLN A 29 -1.00 5.96 6.54
C GLN A 29 -0.56 4.81 5.62
N ALA A 30 -1.30 3.70 5.62
CA ALA A 30 -1.03 2.56 4.76
C ALA A 30 -1.22 2.90 3.28
N GLN A 31 -2.27 3.64 2.94
CA GLN A 31 -2.52 4.11 1.57
C GLN A 31 -1.47 5.14 1.13
N ALA A 32 -1.11 6.10 1.98
CA ALA A 32 -0.06 7.06 1.67
C ALA A 32 1.31 6.37 1.46
N LEU A 33 1.60 5.34 2.26
CA LEU A 33 2.80 4.53 2.08
C LEU A 33 2.77 3.73 0.77
N ALA A 34 1.63 3.14 0.42
CA ALA A 34 1.43 2.44 -0.85
C ALA A 34 1.65 3.37 -2.05
N GLN A 35 1.10 4.59 -1.99
CA GLN A 35 1.30 5.63 -3.00
C GLN A 35 2.78 5.98 -3.15
N ALA A 36 3.49 6.21 -2.04
CA ALA A 36 4.91 6.54 -2.05
C ALA A 36 5.79 5.40 -2.60
N ILE A 37 5.45 4.14 -2.30
CA ILE A 37 6.12 2.95 -2.86
C ILE A 37 5.88 2.87 -4.37
N GLY A 38 4.63 3.04 -4.82
CA GLY A 38 4.28 3.08 -6.25
C GLY A 38 5.06 4.15 -7.00
N SER A 39 5.11 5.37 -6.47
CA SER A 39 5.84 6.48 -7.08
C SER A 39 7.33 6.18 -7.22
N ARG A 40 7.94 5.60 -6.19
CA ARG A 40 9.35 5.18 -6.24
C ARG A 40 9.59 4.06 -7.24
N LEU A 41 8.71 3.06 -7.31
CA LEU A 41 8.81 1.96 -8.27
C LEU A 41 8.68 2.46 -9.71
N ALA A 42 7.82 3.44 -9.97
CA ALA A 42 7.66 4.02 -11.29
C ALA A 42 8.95 4.73 -11.79
N VAL A 43 9.68 5.36 -10.87
CA VAL A 43 10.91 6.11 -11.17
C VAL A 43 12.14 5.21 -11.18
N PHE A 44 12.34 4.42 -10.13
CA PHE A 44 13.59 3.67 -9.87
C PHE A 44 13.45 2.16 -10.03
N GLY A 45 12.23 1.64 -10.13
CA GLY A 45 11.97 0.21 -10.29
C GLY A 45 12.23 -0.30 -11.70
N PRO A 46 12.08 -1.61 -11.91
CA PRO A 46 12.18 -2.22 -13.23
C PRO A 46 11.21 -1.59 -14.24
N PRO A 47 11.64 -1.32 -15.49
CA PRO A 47 10.81 -0.67 -16.50
C PRO A 47 9.46 -1.35 -16.76
N GLU A 48 9.42 -2.68 -16.70
CA GLU A 48 8.22 -3.50 -16.88
C GLU A 48 7.14 -3.27 -15.82
N LEU A 49 7.52 -2.75 -14.64
CA LEU A 49 6.58 -2.46 -13.56
C LEU A 49 5.98 -1.05 -13.65
N ARG A 50 6.55 -0.16 -14.48
CA ARG A 50 6.23 1.27 -14.46
C ARG A 50 4.75 1.58 -14.60
N GLY A 51 4.05 0.89 -15.51
CA GLY A 51 2.61 1.07 -15.71
C GLY A 51 1.79 0.76 -14.46
N GLU A 52 2.03 -0.41 -13.84
CA GLU A 52 1.32 -0.79 -12.62
C GLU A 52 1.74 0.04 -11.41
N ALA A 53 2.99 0.50 -11.36
CA ALA A 53 3.50 1.35 -10.30
C ALA A 53 2.86 2.76 -10.33
N LEU A 54 2.60 3.30 -11.53
CA LEU A 54 1.81 4.51 -11.70
C LEU A 54 0.35 4.27 -11.31
N GLY A 55 -0.25 3.18 -11.76
CA GLY A 55 -1.62 2.80 -11.35
C GLY A 55 -1.76 2.65 -9.84
N LEU A 56 -0.78 2.02 -9.17
CA LEU A 56 -0.74 1.92 -7.71
C LEU A 56 -0.66 3.30 -7.06
N THR A 57 0.12 4.22 -7.62
CA THR A 57 0.24 5.59 -7.10
C THR A 57 -1.10 6.31 -7.14
N GLU A 58 -1.82 6.22 -8.27
CA GLU A 58 -3.11 6.87 -8.47
C GLU A 58 -4.19 6.28 -7.55
N LEU A 59 -4.29 4.95 -7.51
CA LEU A 59 -5.29 4.23 -6.71
C LEU A 59 -5.09 4.44 -5.21
N ALA A 60 -3.85 4.32 -4.73
CA ALA A 60 -3.55 4.59 -3.33
C ALA A 60 -3.77 6.07 -2.96
N GLY A 61 -3.50 6.99 -3.89
CA GLY A 61 -3.81 8.41 -3.74
C GLY A 61 -5.30 8.70 -3.66
N ARG A 62 -6.13 8.00 -4.45
CA ARG A 62 -7.60 8.05 -4.33
C ARG A 62 -8.06 7.65 -2.93
N GLY A 63 -7.50 6.56 -2.40
CA GLY A 63 -7.75 6.12 -1.03
C GLY A 63 -7.48 7.19 0.02
N CYS A 64 -6.31 7.85 -0.07
CA CYS A 64 -5.96 8.95 0.82
C CYS A 64 -6.89 10.16 0.68
N GLY A 65 -7.41 10.43 -0.52
CA GLY A 65 -8.26 11.59 -0.80
C GLY A 65 -9.72 11.41 -0.39
N VAL A 66 -10.18 10.17 -0.26
CA VAL A 66 -11.51 9.84 0.27
C VAL A 66 -11.52 9.92 1.80
N LEU A 67 -10.41 9.57 2.43
CA LEU A 67 -10.23 9.60 3.88
C LEU A 67 -9.84 11.00 4.37
N ASP A 68 -10.26 11.35 5.58
CA ASP A 68 -9.78 12.57 6.22
C ASP A 68 -8.29 12.45 6.53
N ALA A 69 -7.51 13.44 6.10
CA ALA A 69 -6.08 13.45 6.38
C ALA A 69 -5.85 13.58 7.90
N PRO A 70 -5.06 12.68 8.50
CA PRO A 70 -4.81 12.72 9.93
C PRO A 70 -3.93 13.91 10.30
N GLU A 71 -4.16 14.49 11.47
CA GLU A 71 -3.34 15.57 12.04
C GLU A 71 -1.99 15.03 12.55
N LEU A 72 -1.08 14.74 11.63
CA LEU A 72 0.25 14.22 11.93
C LEU A 72 1.34 15.17 11.45
N ALA A 73 2.42 15.29 12.22
CA ALA A 73 3.58 16.05 11.79
C ALA A 73 4.22 15.37 10.56
N PRO A 74 4.86 16.12 9.65
CA PRO A 74 5.49 15.53 8.46
C PRO A 74 6.49 14.41 8.77
N GLY A 75 7.18 14.47 9.91
CA GLY A 75 8.11 13.44 10.37
C GLY A 75 7.45 12.14 10.86
N GLU A 76 6.15 12.18 11.17
CA GLU A 76 5.35 11.04 11.63
C GLU A 76 4.71 10.29 10.43
N LEU A 77 4.64 10.95 9.27
CA LEU A 77 4.17 10.33 8.03
C LEU A 77 5.14 9.24 7.56
N ARG A 78 4.70 7.98 7.58
CA ARG A 78 5.52 6.84 7.15
C ARG A 78 5.90 6.96 5.67
N ALA A 79 5.00 7.49 4.84
CA ALA A 79 5.27 7.82 3.45
C ALA A 79 6.46 8.79 3.30
N ALA A 80 6.57 9.80 4.17
CA ALA A 80 7.68 10.76 4.16
C ALA A 80 8.99 10.16 4.69
N GLN A 81 8.91 9.19 5.60
CA GLN A 81 10.07 8.47 6.12
C GLN A 81 10.66 7.45 5.14
N LEU A 82 9.93 7.09 4.09
CA LEU A 82 10.43 6.20 3.03
C LEU A 82 11.60 6.89 2.34
N THR A 83 12.78 6.27 2.37
CA THR A 83 13.99 6.77 1.68
C THR A 83 14.43 5.82 0.57
N GLU A 84 14.20 4.52 0.76
CA GLU A 84 14.65 3.45 -0.12
C GLU A 84 13.59 2.35 -0.22
N LEU A 85 13.56 1.64 -1.36
CA LEU A 85 12.65 0.50 -1.57
C LEU A 85 13.23 -0.81 -1.03
N GLY A 86 14.55 -1.00 -1.10
CA GLY A 86 15.18 -2.30 -0.87
C GLY A 86 14.84 -3.29 -1.98
N ASP A 87 14.59 -4.55 -1.63
CA ASP A 87 14.14 -5.58 -2.56
C ASP A 87 12.68 -5.33 -2.99
N ALA A 88 12.48 -5.05 -4.29
CA ALA A 88 11.17 -4.73 -4.84
C ALA A 88 10.16 -5.87 -4.69
N ARG A 89 10.57 -7.12 -4.89
CA ARG A 89 9.69 -8.29 -4.77
C ARG A 89 9.24 -8.47 -3.32
N GLN A 90 10.18 -8.34 -2.38
CA GLN A 90 9.88 -8.42 -0.96
C GLN A 90 8.95 -7.28 -0.52
N ALA A 91 9.25 -6.04 -0.89
CA ALA A 91 8.41 -4.88 -0.57
C ALA A 91 6.98 -5.06 -1.09
N LEU A 92 6.81 -5.54 -2.32
CA LEU A 92 5.50 -5.80 -2.93
C LEU A 92 4.71 -6.90 -2.20
N LEU A 93 5.36 -8.00 -1.78
CA LEU A 93 4.69 -9.06 -1.00
C LEU A 93 4.15 -8.54 0.34
N TYR A 94 4.96 -7.75 1.05
CA TYR A 94 4.54 -7.15 2.31
C TYR A 94 3.44 -6.11 2.09
N LEU A 95 3.55 -5.29 1.05
CA LEU A 95 2.55 -4.29 0.72
C LEU A 95 1.20 -4.92 0.37
N GLY A 96 1.19 -5.98 -0.44
CA GLY A 96 -0.04 -6.69 -0.78
C GLY A 96 -0.73 -7.34 0.43
N SER A 97 0.05 -7.71 1.45
CA SER A 97 -0.49 -8.18 2.74
C SER A 97 -1.10 -7.04 3.55
N LEU A 98 -0.39 -5.90 3.66
CA LEU A 98 -0.90 -4.71 4.35
C LEU A 98 -2.19 -4.19 3.71
N LEU A 99 -2.28 -4.14 2.38
CA LEU A 99 -3.50 -3.71 1.67
C LEU A 99 -4.68 -4.65 1.95
N GLY A 100 -4.43 -5.95 2.07
CA GLY A 100 -5.45 -6.91 2.49
C GLY A 100 -5.92 -6.69 3.94
N GLU A 101 -5.00 -6.40 4.86
CA GLU A 101 -5.33 -6.06 6.26
C GLU A 101 -6.13 -4.77 6.36
N VAL A 102 -5.79 -3.76 5.56
CA VAL A 102 -6.56 -2.51 5.43
C VAL A 102 -7.99 -2.80 4.99
N GLY A 103 -8.18 -3.60 3.94
CA GLY A 103 -9.51 -3.97 3.46
C GLY A 103 -10.34 -4.67 4.55
N ILE A 104 -9.74 -5.61 5.30
CA ILE A 104 -10.42 -6.31 6.40
C ILE A 104 -10.81 -5.33 7.53
N ALA A 105 -9.92 -4.43 7.92
CA ALA A 105 -10.19 -3.44 8.96
C ALA A 105 -11.34 -2.51 8.58
N LEU A 106 -11.35 -2.03 7.32
CA LEU A 106 -12.41 -1.18 6.80
C LEU A 106 -13.76 -1.92 6.71
N VAL A 107 -13.79 -3.19 6.31
CA VAL A 107 -15.04 -3.99 6.33
C VAL A 107 -15.64 -4.03 7.74
N GLY A 108 -14.81 -4.18 8.77
CA GLY A 108 -15.24 -4.11 10.16
C GLY A 108 -15.92 -2.79 10.52
N ILE A 109 -15.36 -1.67 10.07
CA ILE A 109 -15.94 -0.32 10.27
C ILE A 109 -17.24 -0.17 9.48
N THR A 110 -17.25 -0.57 8.20
CA THR A 110 -18.43 -0.51 7.33
C THR A 110 -19.63 -1.23 7.96
N CYS A 111 -19.41 -2.40 8.57
CA CYS A 111 -20.47 -3.15 9.26
C CYS A 111 -21.05 -2.44 10.50
N ALA A 112 -20.29 -1.52 11.11
CA ALA A 112 -20.66 -0.76 12.30
C ALA A 112 -20.88 0.74 12.00
N ALA A 113 -20.96 1.12 10.72
CA ALA A 113 -20.99 2.52 10.32
C ALA A 113 -22.20 3.26 10.94
N PRO A 114 -21.97 4.39 11.64
CA PRO A 114 -23.04 5.11 12.32
C PRO A 114 -23.91 5.94 11.36
N ASP A 115 -23.42 6.22 10.15
CA ASP A 115 -24.07 7.03 9.14
C ASP A 115 -23.64 6.63 7.71
N GLU A 116 -24.42 7.06 6.72
CA GLU A 116 -24.18 6.77 5.30
C GLU A 116 -22.87 7.34 4.77
N GLY A 117 -22.41 8.48 5.31
CA GLY A 117 -21.15 9.11 4.92
C GLY A 117 -19.96 8.24 5.30
N THR A 118 -19.91 7.80 6.56
CA THR A 118 -18.89 6.86 7.05
C THR A 118 -18.91 5.54 6.25
N TYR A 119 -20.10 5.00 5.98
CA TYR A 119 -20.25 3.79 5.16
C TYR A 119 -19.64 3.97 3.77
N TRP A 120 -19.99 5.05 3.07
CA TRP A 120 -19.53 5.28 1.70
C TRP A 120 -18.03 5.58 1.63
N GLN A 121 -17.52 6.34 2.59
CA GLN A 121 -16.10 6.60 2.73
C GLN A 121 -15.30 5.30 2.90
N CYS A 122 -15.78 4.38 3.73
CA CYS A 122 -15.14 3.06 3.89
C CYS A 122 -15.23 2.21 2.63
N MET A 123 -16.37 2.20 1.93
CA MET A 123 -16.53 1.45 0.67
C MET A 123 -15.54 1.89 -0.41
N GLU A 124 -15.41 3.20 -0.62
CA GLU A 124 -14.46 3.76 -1.60
C GLU A 124 -13.00 3.49 -1.18
N ALA A 125 -12.69 3.53 0.12
CA ALA A 125 -11.37 3.19 0.63
C ALA A 125 -11.04 1.69 0.48
N ILE A 126 -12.03 0.80 0.66
CA ILE A 126 -11.90 -0.65 0.41
C ILE A 126 -11.60 -0.91 -1.05
N ASP A 127 -12.37 -0.30 -1.96
CA ASP A 127 -12.18 -0.43 -3.41
C ASP A 127 -10.77 0.04 -3.82
N ALA A 128 -10.34 1.20 -3.32
CA ALA A 128 -8.98 1.71 -3.55
C ALA A 128 -7.89 0.76 -3.05
N ALA A 129 -8.10 0.11 -1.89
CA ALA A 129 -7.15 -0.85 -1.34
C ALA A 129 -7.11 -2.16 -2.15
N ASP A 130 -8.25 -2.66 -2.62
CA ASP A 130 -8.36 -3.87 -3.44
C ASP A 130 -7.75 -3.67 -4.83
N GLU A 131 -8.11 -2.59 -5.52
CA GLU A 131 -7.53 -2.27 -6.83
C GLU A 131 -6.00 -2.02 -6.73
N SER A 132 -5.54 -1.37 -5.66
CA SER A 132 -4.10 -1.21 -5.37
C SER A 132 -3.42 -2.57 -5.17
N ARG A 133 -4.08 -3.50 -4.49
CA ARG A 133 -3.57 -4.85 -4.25
C ARG A 133 -3.48 -5.65 -5.55
N ASP A 134 -4.44 -5.48 -6.45
CA ASP A 134 -4.38 -6.06 -7.79
C ASP A 134 -3.17 -5.55 -8.58
N ARG A 135 -2.87 -4.24 -8.53
CA ARG A 135 -1.65 -3.71 -9.16
C ARG A 135 -0.38 -4.33 -8.58
N VAL A 136 -0.35 -4.56 -7.26
CA VAL A 136 0.77 -5.22 -6.58
C VAL A 136 0.93 -6.67 -7.05
N LEU A 137 -0.18 -7.41 -7.17
CA LEU A 137 -0.15 -8.80 -7.66
C LEU A 137 0.32 -8.89 -9.11
N GLU A 138 -0.09 -7.96 -9.97
CA GLU A 138 0.41 -7.87 -11.35
C GLU A 138 1.91 -7.58 -11.41
N MET A 139 2.42 -6.67 -10.57
CA MET A 139 3.85 -6.42 -10.51
C MET A 139 4.65 -7.65 -10.05
N LEU A 140 4.12 -8.40 -9.08
CA LEU A 140 4.73 -9.65 -8.62
C LEU A 140 4.77 -10.72 -9.71
N ARG A 141 3.71 -10.84 -10.52
CA ARG A 141 3.69 -11.72 -11.70
C ARG A 141 4.78 -11.33 -12.71
N LYS A 142 4.87 -10.05 -13.07
CA LYS A 142 5.89 -9.54 -14.01
C LYS A 142 7.32 -9.79 -13.52
N LEU A 143 7.57 -9.66 -12.21
CA LEU A 143 8.88 -9.98 -11.63
C LEU A 143 9.20 -11.48 -11.73
N ALA A 144 8.23 -12.35 -11.43
CA ALA A 144 8.41 -13.79 -11.54
C ALA A 144 8.67 -14.25 -12.99
N ASP A 145 8.00 -13.63 -13.97
CA ASP A 145 8.22 -13.92 -15.41
C ASP A 145 9.62 -13.47 -15.86
N ARG A 146 10.10 -12.34 -15.34
CA ARG A 146 11.47 -11.88 -15.60
C ARG A 146 12.51 -12.84 -15.02
N GLU A 147 12.33 -13.30 -13.80
CA GLU A 147 13.26 -14.26 -13.17
C GLU A 147 13.35 -15.57 -13.96
N GLN A 148 12.25 -16.02 -14.57
CA GLN A 148 12.20 -17.22 -15.41
C GLN A 148 12.83 -17.03 -16.81
N THR A 149 12.83 -15.79 -17.32
CA THR A 149 13.37 -15.45 -18.66
C THR A 149 14.86 -15.10 -18.64
N VAL A 150 15.51 -15.07 -17.47
CA VAL A 150 16.97 -15.03 -17.32
C VAL A 150 17.48 -16.46 -17.13
N PRO A 151 17.71 -17.27 -18.18
CA PRO A 151 18.38 -18.56 -18.01
C PRO A 151 19.85 -18.32 -17.66
N ALA A 152 20.40 -19.19 -16.81
CA ALA A 152 21.80 -19.25 -16.39
C ALA A 152 22.75 -19.05 -17.58
N ARG A 153 23.20 -17.82 -17.78
CA ARG A 153 24.21 -17.47 -18.79
C ARG A 153 25.51 -17.06 -18.12
N GLU A 154 25.86 -17.74 -17.02
CA GLU A 154 27.17 -17.66 -16.37
C GLU A 154 27.52 -19.04 -15.80
N ALA A 155 27.87 -19.95 -16.69
CA ALA A 155 28.72 -21.11 -16.41
C ALA A 155 29.45 -21.44 -17.71
N GLY A 156 30.36 -20.53 -18.09
CA GLY A 156 31.39 -20.76 -19.10
C GLY A 156 32.68 -21.17 -18.42
#